data_AF-A0A917YEM6-F1
#
_entry.id   AF-A0A917YEM6-F1
#
_cell.length_a   1.000
_cell.length_b   1.000
_cell.length_c   1.000
_cell.angle_alpha   90.00
_cell.angle_beta   90.00
_cell.angle_gamma   90.00
#
_symmetry.space_group_name_H-M   'P 1'
#
loop_
_entity.id
_entity.type
_entity.pdbx_description
1 polymer ?
#
loop_
_entity_poly.entity_id
_entity_poly.type
_entity_poly.pdbx_seq_one_letter_code
_entity_poly.pdbx_strand_id
1 'polypeptide(L)'
;MRPPQGRTNDTVHRISRELGLAEVLWSVTAKDYQTSDPELIQKRVLQQSSRDGIILLHDLYPGTVPAVPGIIDALKKRGYVFVTVPQLLAPGKAKPGTVYRP
;
A
#
# COMPACT_ATOMS: atom_id res chain seq x y z
N MET A 1 1.02 -11.16 -3.64
CA MET A 1 0.50 -10.47 -4.85
C MET A 1 -0.54 -9.43 -4.43
N ARG A 2 -0.89 -8.50 -5.32
CA ARG A 2 -1.92 -7.48 -5.08
C ARG A 2 -2.98 -7.62 -6.17
N PRO A 3 -4.21 -8.08 -5.86
CA PRO A 3 -5.26 -8.20 -6.86
C PRO A 3 -5.55 -6.85 -7.54
N PRO A 4 -5.68 -6.79 -8.87
CA PRO A 4 -6.06 -5.57 -9.57
C PRO A 4 -7.33 -4.97 -8.99
N GLN A 5 -7.33 -3.64 -8.79
CA GLN A 5 -8.45 -2.89 -8.18
C GLN A 5 -8.82 -3.34 -6.76
N GLY A 6 -7.99 -4.16 -6.10
CA GLY A 6 -8.28 -4.73 -4.78
C GLY A 6 -9.44 -5.73 -4.76
N ARG A 7 -9.89 -6.17 -5.94
CA ARG A 7 -11.00 -7.12 -6.10
C ARG A 7 -10.49 -8.54 -5.84
N THR A 8 -11.06 -9.17 -4.84
CA THR A 8 -10.72 -10.55 -4.45
C THR A 8 -11.95 -11.28 -3.91
N ASN A 9 -11.92 -12.61 -3.96
CA ASN A 9 -12.97 -13.52 -3.51
C ASN A 9 -12.37 -14.91 -3.27
N ASP A 10 -13.21 -15.88 -2.88
CA ASP A 10 -12.78 -17.25 -2.57
C ASP A 10 -12.00 -17.94 -3.71
N THR A 11 -12.37 -17.66 -4.97
CA THR A 11 -11.64 -18.17 -6.13
C THR A 11 -10.21 -17.63 -6.17
N VAL A 12 -10.03 -16.33 -5.94
CA VAL A 12 -8.70 -15.69 -5.89
C VAL A 12 -7.90 -16.20 -4.68
N HIS A 13 -8.54 -16.39 -3.52
CA HIS A 13 -7.89 -16.95 -2.33
C HIS A 13 -7.36 -18.36 -2.58
N ARG A 14 -8.17 -19.22 -3.22
CA ARG A 14 -7.79 -20.59 -3.58
C ARG A 14 -6.61 -20.60 -4.54
N ILE A 15 -6.68 -19.85 -5.64
CA ILE A 15 -5.60 -19.80 -6.63
C ILE A 15 -4.32 -19.21 -6.01
N SER A 16 -4.44 -18.17 -5.19
CA SER A 16 -3.30 -17.59 -4.47
C SER A 16 -2.63 -18.62 -3.55
N ARG A 17 -3.42 -19.46 -2.87
CA ARG A 17 -2.89 -20.58 -2.08
C ARG A 17 -2.11 -21.58 -2.93
N GLU A 18 -2.70 -22.03 -4.05
CA GLU A 18 -2.08 -22.98 -4.99
C GLU A 18 -0.75 -22.46 -5.54
N LEU A 19 -0.64 -21.14 -5.76
CA LEU A 19 0.57 -20.49 -6.25
C LEU A 19 1.57 -20.10 -5.13
N GLY A 20 1.32 -20.49 -3.88
CA GLY A 20 2.23 -20.20 -2.76
C GLY A 20 2.28 -18.72 -2.36
N LEU A 21 1.15 -18.03 -2.49
CA LEU A 21 1.11 -16.61 -2.75
C LEU A 21 0.09 -15.97 -1.77
N ALA A 22 0.46 -14.90 -1.07
CA ALA A 22 -0.42 -14.17 -0.14
C ALA A 22 -0.96 -12.87 -0.76
N GLU A 23 -2.21 -12.51 -0.47
CA GLU A 23 -2.87 -11.31 -0.98
C GLU A 23 -2.64 -10.11 -0.07
N VAL A 24 -2.04 -9.05 -0.62
CA VAL A 24 -1.69 -7.84 0.13
C VAL A 24 -2.46 -6.67 -0.45
N LEU A 25 -3.30 -6.08 0.39
CA LEU A 25 -4.03 -4.85 0.10
C LEU A 25 -3.43 -3.68 0.89
N TRP A 26 -4.15 -2.57 0.96
CA TRP A 26 -3.64 -1.31 1.49
C TRP A 26 -4.65 -0.63 2.40
N SER A 27 -4.15 0.15 3.34
CA SER A 27 -4.94 0.93 4.29
C SER A 27 -5.11 2.39 3.84
N VAL A 28 -4.19 2.89 3.01
CA VAL A 28 -4.19 4.27 2.51
C VAL A 28 -4.38 4.29 1.00
N THR A 29 -5.35 5.07 0.52
CA THR A 29 -5.57 5.29 -0.92
C THR A 29 -5.41 6.78 -1.26
N ALA A 30 -4.34 7.14 -1.96
CA ALA A 30 -4.09 8.53 -2.37
C ALA A 30 -4.98 8.99 -3.54
N LYS A 31 -5.56 8.03 -4.29
CA LYS A 31 -6.27 8.28 -5.55
C LYS A 31 -5.43 9.12 -6.52
N ASP A 32 -4.13 8.84 -6.54
CA ASP A 32 -3.15 9.43 -7.45
C ASP A 32 -3.50 9.16 -8.93
N TYR A 33 -4.14 8.04 -9.21
CA TYR A 33 -4.73 7.73 -10.52
C TYR A 33 -5.89 8.63 -10.95
N GLN A 34 -6.36 9.56 -10.09
CA GLN A 34 -7.45 10.50 -10.39
C GLN A 34 -7.01 11.96 -10.42
N THR A 35 -5.71 12.25 -10.24
CA THR A 35 -5.22 13.63 -10.17
C THR A 35 -3.74 13.72 -10.53
N SER A 36 -3.33 14.86 -11.08
CA SER A 36 -1.92 15.20 -11.29
C SER A 36 -1.37 16.16 -10.23
N ASP A 37 -2.18 16.56 -9.23
CA ASP A 37 -1.79 17.48 -8.17
C ASP A 37 -0.99 16.75 -7.07
N PRO A 38 0.33 17.01 -6.95
CA PRO A 38 1.17 16.35 -5.96
C PRO A 38 0.85 16.75 -4.52
N GLU A 39 0.37 17.97 -4.28
CA GLU A 39 0.01 18.43 -2.93
C GLU A 39 -1.25 17.72 -2.44
N LEU A 40 -2.23 17.51 -3.32
CA LEU A 40 -3.42 16.75 -3.01
C LEU A 40 -3.11 15.27 -2.73
N ILE A 41 -2.21 14.66 -3.51
CA ILE A 41 -1.72 13.28 -3.28
C ILE A 41 -1.06 13.19 -1.90
N GLN A 42 -0.11 14.09 -1.61
CA GLN A 42 0.57 14.14 -0.32
C GLN A 42 -0.44 14.32 0.83
N LYS A 43 -1.35 15.28 0.72
CA LYS A 43 -2.39 15.53 1.74
C LYS A 43 -3.21 14.27 2.04
N ARG A 44 -3.69 13.57 1.00
CA ARG A 44 -4.50 12.35 1.16
C ARG A 44 -3.72 11.24 1.83
N VAL A 45 -2.44 11.06 1.50
CA VAL A 45 -1.57 10.08 2.17
C VAL A 45 -1.41 10.43 3.64
N LEU A 46 -1.04 11.67 3.94
CA LEU A 46 -0.78 12.10 5.32
C LEU A 46 -2.01 12.10 6.23
N GLN A 47 -3.22 12.26 5.67
CA GLN A 47 -4.48 12.19 6.43
C GLN A 47 -4.91 10.76 6.77
N GLN A 48 -4.57 9.79 5.93
CA GLN A 48 -4.98 8.39 6.11
C GLN A 48 -3.92 7.51 6.77
N SER A 49 -2.65 7.99 6.83
CA SER A 49 -1.54 7.20 7.37
C SER A 49 -1.69 6.94 8.87
N SER A 50 -1.58 5.68 9.25
CA SER A 50 -1.59 5.17 10.61
C SER A 50 -0.48 4.14 10.81
N ARG A 51 -0.21 3.78 12.08
CA ARG A 51 0.75 2.74 12.44
C ARG A 51 0.45 1.44 11.68
N ASP A 52 1.51 0.78 11.21
CA ASP A 52 1.48 -0.49 10.49
C ASP A 52 0.67 -0.47 9.16
N GLY A 53 0.44 0.72 8.59
CA GLY A 53 -0.31 0.91 7.36
C GLY A 53 0.47 0.64 6.07
N ILE A 54 -0.27 0.34 5.00
CA ILE A 54 0.26 0.17 3.63
C ILE A 54 -0.36 1.24 2.72
N ILE A 55 0.50 1.98 2.00
CA ILE A 55 0.12 3.07 1.11
C ILE A 55 0.05 2.59 -0.34
N LEU A 56 -1.10 2.77 -0.99
CA LEU A 56 -1.24 2.58 -2.44
C LEU A 56 -0.86 3.85 -3.20
N LEU A 57 0.15 3.72 -4.06
CA LEU A 57 0.55 4.66 -5.09
C LEU A 57 0.88 3.91 -6.40
N HIS A 58 0.97 4.65 -7.49
CA HIS A 58 1.33 4.21 -8.83
C HIS A 58 2.34 5.19 -9.44
N ASP A 59 3.48 4.66 -9.85
CA ASP A 59 4.63 5.37 -10.42
C ASP A 59 4.41 5.85 -11.86
N LEU A 60 3.28 5.51 -12.48
CA LEU A 60 2.94 5.87 -13.85
C LEU A 60 2.19 7.22 -13.98
N TYR A 61 1.64 7.76 -12.89
CA TYR A 61 0.88 9.02 -12.95
C TYR A 61 1.78 10.24 -12.68
N PRO A 62 1.63 11.34 -13.45
CA PRO A 62 2.53 12.50 -13.36
C PRO A 62 2.62 13.15 -11.97
N GLY A 63 1.54 13.11 -11.19
CA GLY A 63 1.50 13.70 -9.85
C GLY A 63 2.18 12.85 -8.77
N THR A 64 2.39 11.55 -9.01
CA THR A 64 2.86 10.64 -7.95
C THR A 64 4.33 10.88 -7.60
N VAL A 65 5.22 10.83 -8.60
CA VAL A 65 6.67 10.97 -8.36
C VAL A 65 7.01 12.29 -7.66
N PRO A 66 6.45 13.45 -8.05
CA PRO A 66 6.68 14.71 -7.34
C PRO A 66 6.14 14.77 -5.91
N ALA A 67 5.09 14.00 -5.57
CA ALA A 67 4.51 13.97 -4.23
C ALA A 67 5.34 13.15 -3.22
N VAL A 68 6.08 12.14 -3.69
CA VAL A 68 6.77 11.17 -2.84
C VAL A 68 7.78 11.79 -1.87
N PRO A 69 8.66 12.74 -2.26
CA PRO A 69 9.61 13.36 -1.33
C PRO A 69 8.92 14.00 -0.12
N GLY A 70 7.87 14.80 -0.35
CA GLY A 70 7.12 15.46 0.73
C GLY A 70 6.36 14.48 1.64
N ILE A 71 5.86 13.37 1.08
CA ILE A 71 5.27 12.27 1.86
C ILE A 71 6.32 11.65 2.80
N ILE A 72 7.48 11.29 2.26
CA ILE A 72 8.56 10.64 3.03
C ILE A 72 9.01 11.54 4.17
N ASP A 73 9.29 12.80 3.89
CA ASP A 73 9.78 13.75 4.90
C ASP A 73 8.76 13.97 6.02
N ALA A 74 7.48 14.17 5.66
CA ALA A 74 6.43 14.39 6.65
C ALA A 74 6.19 13.14 7.53
N LEU A 75 6.21 11.93 6.96
CA LEU A 75 6.03 10.70 7.74
C LEU A 75 7.25 10.40 8.62
N LYS A 76 8.48 10.63 8.13
CA LYS A 76 9.69 10.53 8.98
C LYS A 76 9.66 11.50 10.15
N LYS A 77 9.24 12.76 9.93
CA LYS A 77 9.06 13.75 11.00
C LYS A 77 8.02 13.34 12.05
N ARG A 78 7.03 12.53 11.65
CA ARG A 78 6.02 11.93 12.55
C ARG A 78 6.51 10.64 13.24
N GLY A 79 7.77 10.23 13.04
CA GLY A 79 8.36 9.06 13.66
C GLY A 79 8.10 7.73 12.94
N TYR A 80 7.61 7.75 11.70
CA TYR A 80 7.41 6.53 10.92
C TYR A 80 8.74 5.98 10.38
N VAL A 81 8.82 4.65 10.31
CA VAL A 81 9.88 3.91 9.62
C VAL A 81 9.27 3.30 8.37
N PHE A 82 9.89 3.55 7.21
CA PHE A 82 9.50 2.90 5.97
C PHE A 82 10.11 1.51 5.91
N VAL A 83 9.26 0.53 5.64
CA VAL A 83 9.64 -0.88 5.56
C VAL A 83 9.02 -1.51 4.32
N THR A 84 9.59 -2.64 3.90
CA THR A 84 8.97 -3.50 2.90
C THR A 84 7.80 -4.29 3.51
N VAL A 85 6.89 -4.79 2.68
CA VAL A 85 5.76 -5.63 3.16
C VAL A 85 6.24 -6.86 3.97
N PRO A 86 7.29 -7.60 3.57
CA PRO A 86 7.82 -8.69 4.41
C PRO A 86 8.32 -8.25 5.78
N GLN A 87 8.95 -7.07 5.87
CA GLN A 87 9.41 -6.51 7.16
C GLN A 87 8.24 -6.07 8.04
N LEU A 88 7.18 -5.50 7.45
CA LEU A 88 5.96 -5.16 8.17
C LEU A 88 5.30 -6.38 8.82
N LEU A 89 5.35 -7.54 8.15
CA LEU A 89 4.78 -8.80 8.64
C LEU A 89 5.71 -9.58 9.58
N ALA A 90 6.95 -9.13 9.78
CA ALA A 90 7.93 -9.81 10.61
C ALA A 90 7.55 -9.79 12.10
N PRO A 91 7.91 -10.83 12.89
CA PRO A 91 8.67 -12.02 12.50
C PRO A 91 7.83 -13.09 11.77
N GLY A 92 6.55 -12.83 11.58
CA GLY A 92 5.67 -13.68 10.77
C GLY A 92 6.08 -13.69 9.30
N LYS A 93 5.52 -14.67 8.57
CA LYS A 93 5.59 -14.72 7.10
C LYS A 93 4.17 -14.65 6.55
N ALA A 94 4.01 -14.00 5.41
CA ALA A 94 2.74 -13.95 4.72
C ALA A 94 2.27 -15.38 4.39
N LYS A 95 1.02 -15.71 4.76
CA LYS A 95 0.46 -17.05 4.57
C LYS A 95 -0.21 -17.15 3.19
N PRO A 96 0.13 -18.15 2.36
CA PRO A 96 -0.52 -18.37 1.08
C PRO A 96 -2.06 -18.43 1.17
N GLY A 97 -2.75 -17.77 0.25
CA GLY A 97 -4.21 -17.68 0.21
C GLY A 97 -4.85 -16.84 1.32
N THR A 98 -4.06 -16.15 2.15
CA THR A 98 -4.57 -15.20 3.15
C THR A 98 -4.61 -13.80 2.57
N VAL A 99 -5.66 -13.05 2.91
CA VAL A 99 -5.80 -11.63 2.57
C VAL A 99 -5.37 -10.76 3.75
N TYR A 100 -4.39 -9.90 3.51
CA TYR A 100 -3.91 -8.89 4.45
C TYR A 100 -4.50 -7.53 4.08
N ARG A 101 -5.34 -6.99 4.96
CA ARG A 101 -5.93 -5.64 4.91
C ARG A 101 -5.56 -4.89 6.19
N PRO A 102 -4.35 -4.32 6.28
CA PRO A 102 -3.97 -3.49 7.41
C PRO A 102 -4.78 -2.20 7.46
#